data_AF-A0A516NNX8-F1
#
_entry.id   AF-A0A516NNX8-F1
#
_cell.length_a   1.000
_cell.length_b   1.000
_cell.length_c   1.000
_cell.angle_alpha   90.00
_cell.angle_beta   90.00
_cell.angle_gamma   90.00
#
_symmetry.space_group_name_H-M   'P 1'
#
loop_
_entity.id
_entity.type
_entity.pdbx_description
1 polymer ?
#
loop_
_entity_poly.entity_id
_entity_poly.type
_entity_poly.pdbx_seq_one_letter_code
_entity_poly.pdbx_strand_id
1 'polypeptide(L)'
;MDDRAELNVVRGEPILRLERRLAHPPEKVWKAITDPKELVAWFPAMVDYTELRPGVPMRFTFPGEAVVDGTWAGEVLEVDRPKVFMFRWSHDVLRFELIPDGAGCRLVFTQTIGGGGIGRLGAARSAVGWEDCLTELVAALDGVAASPNGEFLPRVERYIAAFDLGTGVLAEAGDDRDIRFVRDLVWKPADEVWSVLVEDAAAAVGGQPPVRAYNEHIPIGTVTAVEPPRILEYSWLHDGVPVGRVRWTVVTDPEFGTRVELSQTLPRHLIALAPEFLAAWHVHLDLFFAAVHGEVRCGWPADRVAALTERYASIVS
;
A
#
# COMPACT_ATOMS: atom_id res chain seq x y z
N MET A 1 11.33 1.20 22.73
CA MET A 1 11.65 0.83 21.34
C MET A 1 10.42 1.16 20.54
N ASP A 2 10.54 1.78 19.38
CA ASP A 2 9.36 2.12 18.58
C ASP A 2 8.82 0.81 18.01
N ASP A 3 7.59 0.43 18.36
CA ASP A 3 6.94 -0.81 17.90
C ASP A 3 6.43 -0.69 16.44
N ARG A 4 6.73 0.45 15.79
CA ARG A 4 6.33 0.77 14.43
C ARG A 4 7.13 0.00 13.40
N ALA A 5 6.52 -0.16 12.24
CA ALA A 5 7.15 -0.78 11.10
C ALA A 5 8.10 0.19 10.38
N GLU A 6 9.23 -0.36 9.93
CA GLU A 6 10.20 0.36 9.11
C GLU A 6 10.27 -0.31 7.73
N LEU A 7 10.26 0.50 6.67
CA LEU A 7 10.48 0.01 5.31
C LEU A 7 11.89 0.37 4.85
N ASN A 8 12.70 -0.65 4.58
CA ASN A 8 14.04 -0.52 4.04
C ASN A 8 14.11 -1.11 2.63
N VAL A 9 15.13 -0.76 1.85
CA VAL A 9 15.41 -1.41 0.56
C VAL A 9 16.77 -2.09 0.65
N VAL A 10 16.79 -3.41 0.48
CA VAL A 10 18.02 -4.20 0.52
C VAL A 10 18.17 -4.91 -0.82
N ARG A 11 19.27 -4.61 -1.54
CA ARG A 11 19.54 -5.18 -2.88
C ARG A 11 18.38 -4.98 -3.88
N GLY A 12 17.64 -3.88 -3.76
CA GLY A 12 16.51 -3.56 -4.62
C GLY A 12 15.16 -4.13 -4.15
N GLU A 13 15.15 -4.95 -3.10
CA GLU A 13 13.92 -5.53 -2.54
C GLU A 13 13.41 -4.69 -1.36
N PRO A 14 12.12 -4.32 -1.34
CA PRO A 14 11.50 -3.69 -0.19
C PRO A 14 11.37 -4.69 0.97
N ILE A 15 11.93 -4.34 2.13
CA ILE A 15 11.88 -5.13 3.36
C ILE A 15 11.18 -4.32 4.45
N LEU A 16 10.03 -4.81 4.87
CA LEU A 16 9.30 -4.30 6.02
C LEU A 16 9.83 -5.00 7.29
N ARG A 17 10.17 -4.23 8.33
CA ARG A 17 10.71 -4.72 9.60
C ARG A 17 9.86 -4.27 10.77
N LEU A 18 9.55 -5.18 11.69
CA LEU A 18 8.90 -4.90 12.98
C LEU A 18 9.65 -5.62 14.10
N GLU A 19 9.73 -5.00 15.28
CA GLU A 19 10.32 -5.62 16.48
C GLU A 19 9.29 -5.68 17.62
N ARG A 20 9.33 -6.75 18.41
CA ARG A 20 8.56 -6.89 19.65
C ARG A 20 9.45 -7.43 20.76
N ARG A 21 9.43 -6.80 21.93
CA ARG A 21 10.02 -7.36 23.15
C ARG A 21 8.95 -8.16 23.88
N LEU A 22 9.19 -9.45 24.05
CA LEU A 22 8.23 -10.40 24.61
C LEU A 22 8.71 -10.86 25.99
N ALA A 23 7.80 -10.94 26.96
CA ALA A 23 8.10 -11.41 28.32
C ALA A 23 8.16 -12.96 28.43
N HIS A 24 8.22 -13.65 27.29
CA HIS A 24 8.16 -15.10 27.18
C HIS A 24 9.48 -15.66 26.63
N PRO A 25 9.92 -16.85 27.08
CA PRO A 25 11.15 -17.45 26.59
C PRO A 25 11.05 -17.81 25.09
N PRO A 26 12.18 -17.82 24.35
CA PRO A 26 12.19 -18.12 22.92
C PRO A 26 11.46 -19.42 22.55
N GLU A 27 11.51 -20.45 23.38
CA GLU A 27 10.87 -21.74 23.13
C GLU A 27 9.34 -21.65 23.11
N LYS A 28 8.76 -20.80 23.96
CA LYS A 28 7.31 -20.56 23.97
C LYS A 28 6.90 -19.79 22.72
N VAL A 29 7.64 -18.73 22.38
CA VAL A 29 7.36 -17.92 21.20
C VAL A 29 7.57 -18.73 19.92
N TRP A 30 8.60 -19.57 19.88
CA TRP A 30 8.87 -20.49 18.77
C TRP A 30 7.67 -21.38 18.48
N LYS A 31 7.06 -21.94 19.52
CA LYS A 31 5.83 -22.72 19.34
C LYS A 31 4.71 -21.87 18.74
N ALA A 32 4.52 -20.64 19.23
CA ALA A 32 3.48 -19.73 18.75
C ALA A 32 3.64 -19.30 17.28
N ILE A 33 4.88 -19.19 16.78
CA ILE A 33 5.16 -18.78 15.39
C ILE A 33 5.34 -19.96 14.43
N THR A 34 5.40 -21.20 14.93
CA THR A 34 5.61 -22.38 14.08
C THR A 34 4.44 -23.34 14.11
N ASP A 35 3.86 -23.67 15.27
CA ASP A 35 2.77 -24.65 15.35
C ASP A 35 1.49 -24.12 14.65
N PRO A 36 0.97 -24.79 13.61
CA PRO A 36 -0.29 -24.45 12.96
C PRO A 36 -1.45 -24.15 13.92
N LYS A 37 -1.51 -24.88 15.04
CA LYS A 37 -2.56 -24.72 16.05
C LYS A 37 -2.44 -23.43 16.87
N GLU A 38 -1.25 -22.85 16.93
CA GLU A 38 -1.00 -21.57 17.62
C GLU A 38 -1.05 -20.40 16.61
N LEU A 39 -0.60 -20.62 15.37
CA LEU A 39 -0.63 -19.61 14.30
C LEU A 39 -2.04 -19.07 14.05
N VAL A 40 -3.07 -19.92 14.14
CA VAL A 40 -4.48 -19.53 13.96
C VAL A 40 -4.94 -18.41 14.92
N ALA A 41 -4.23 -18.19 16.03
CA ALA A 41 -4.59 -17.16 17.00
C ALA A 41 -4.17 -15.74 16.60
N TRP A 42 -3.32 -15.57 15.58
CA TRP A 42 -2.73 -14.26 15.26
C TRP A 42 -2.28 -14.08 13.80
N PHE A 43 -1.98 -15.17 13.09
CA PHE A 43 -1.56 -15.11 11.70
C PHE A 43 -2.78 -14.90 10.79
N PRO A 44 -2.70 -14.08 9.73
CA PRO A 44 -3.86 -13.67 8.94
C PRO A 44 -4.51 -14.80 8.11
N ALA A 45 -3.90 -15.98 8.06
CA ALA A 45 -4.42 -17.16 7.37
C ALA A 45 -4.24 -18.41 8.23
N MET A 46 -5.09 -19.42 8.02
CA MET A 46 -4.80 -20.76 8.51
C MET A 46 -3.63 -21.34 7.72
N VAL A 47 -2.68 -21.95 8.41
CA VAL A 47 -1.43 -22.45 7.82
C VAL A 47 -1.35 -23.95 8.02
N ASP A 48 -1.21 -24.70 6.92
CA ASP A 48 -1.02 -26.15 6.97
C ASP A 48 0.29 -26.55 6.29
N TYR A 49 1.07 -27.42 6.96
CA TYR A 49 2.26 -28.04 6.40
C TYR A 49 2.55 -29.36 7.14
N THR A 50 3.23 -30.30 6.48
CA THR A 50 3.41 -31.65 7.02
C THR A 50 4.52 -31.74 8.05
N GLU A 51 5.61 -31.01 7.85
CA GLU A 51 6.80 -31.02 8.69
C GLU A 51 7.49 -29.66 8.73
N LEU A 52 8.10 -29.31 9.86
CA LEU A 52 8.86 -28.06 9.99
C LEU A 52 10.32 -28.29 9.56
N ARG A 53 10.55 -28.34 8.25
CA ARG A 53 11.88 -28.52 7.62
C ARG A 53 11.95 -27.72 6.30
N PRO A 54 13.12 -27.17 5.92
CA PRO A 54 13.28 -26.53 4.61
C PRO A 54 12.84 -27.40 3.44
N GLY A 55 12.22 -26.79 2.44
CA GLY A 55 11.67 -27.44 1.25
C GLY A 55 10.24 -27.98 1.41
N VAL A 56 9.66 -27.93 2.61
CA VAL A 56 8.29 -28.40 2.83
C VAL A 56 7.29 -27.38 2.29
N PRO A 57 6.36 -27.78 1.39
CA PRO A 57 5.30 -26.89 0.92
C PRO A 57 4.37 -26.46 2.06
N MET A 58 3.88 -25.23 1.97
CA MET A 58 2.91 -24.65 2.90
C MET A 58 1.63 -24.27 2.17
N ARG A 59 0.49 -24.50 2.83
CA ARG A 59 -0.83 -24.10 2.37
C ARG A 59 -1.36 -23.00 3.28
N PHE A 60 -1.98 -22.00 2.67
CA PHE A 60 -2.61 -20.88 3.36
C PHE A 60 -4.09 -20.87 3.00
N THR A 61 -4.96 -20.65 3.98
CA THR A 61 -6.41 -20.51 3.77
C THR A 61 -6.93 -19.30 4.53
N PHE A 62 -7.49 -18.33 3.79
CA PHE A 62 -8.04 -17.11 4.38
C PHE A 62 -9.46 -17.34 4.90
N PRO A 63 -9.85 -16.69 6.01
CA PRO A 63 -11.23 -16.76 6.52
C PRO A 63 -12.25 -16.31 5.47
N GLY A 64 -13.26 -17.14 5.20
CA GLY A 64 -14.35 -16.82 4.26
C GLY A 64 -14.10 -17.23 2.81
N GLU A 65 -12.90 -17.70 2.46
CA GLU A 65 -12.61 -18.29 1.15
C GLU A 65 -12.88 -19.80 1.16
N ALA A 66 -13.45 -20.33 0.07
CA ALA A 66 -13.53 -21.77 -0.12
C ALA A 66 -12.13 -22.35 -0.28
N VAL A 67 -11.87 -23.52 0.30
CA VAL A 67 -10.61 -24.26 0.09
C VAL A 67 -10.51 -24.57 -1.40
N VAL A 68 -9.68 -23.81 -2.12
CA VAL A 68 -9.34 -24.14 -3.50
C VAL A 68 -8.37 -25.31 -3.43
N ASP A 69 -8.82 -26.47 -3.89
CA ASP A 69 -7.99 -27.67 -3.94
C ASP A 69 -6.72 -27.41 -4.77
N GLY A 70 -5.57 -27.29 -4.10
CA GLY A 70 -4.26 -27.48 -4.72
C GLY A 70 -3.27 -26.31 -4.68
N THR A 71 -3.63 -25.12 -4.21
CA THR A 71 -2.69 -23.99 -4.20
C THR A 71 -1.75 -24.03 -2.99
N TRP A 72 -0.64 -24.78 -3.11
CA TRP A 72 0.50 -24.70 -2.19
C TRP A 72 1.32 -23.44 -2.50
N ALA A 73 0.83 -22.29 -2.04
CA ALA A 73 1.39 -20.97 -2.35
C ALA A 73 2.61 -20.58 -1.46
N GLY A 74 3.23 -21.54 -0.77
CA GLY A 74 4.43 -21.26 0.01
C GLY A 74 5.29 -22.47 0.29
N GLU A 75 6.41 -22.21 0.96
CA GLU A 75 7.46 -23.19 1.21
C GLU A 75 8.24 -22.76 2.45
N VAL A 76 8.56 -23.70 3.33
CA VAL A 76 9.52 -23.48 4.42
C VAL A 76 10.91 -23.30 3.82
N LEU A 77 11.58 -22.19 4.12
CA LEU A 77 12.89 -21.85 3.55
C LEU A 77 14.03 -22.08 4.56
N GLU A 78 13.81 -21.78 5.84
CA GLU A 78 14.82 -21.95 6.90
C GLU A 78 14.16 -22.32 8.22
N VAL A 79 14.80 -23.24 8.95
CA VAL A 79 14.42 -23.64 10.30
C VAL A 79 15.70 -23.84 11.13
N ASP A 80 15.98 -22.92 12.05
CA ASP A 80 16.99 -23.08 13.10
C ASP A 80 16.27 -22.92 14.45
N ARG A 81 16.01 -24.04 15.15
CA ARG A 81 15.20 -24.01 16.39
C ARG A 81 16.03 -23.53 17.59
N PRO A 82 15.52 -22.63 18.45
CA PRO A 82 14.29 -21.83 18.37
C PRO A 82 14.56 -20.40 17.84
N LYS A 83 15.54 -20.21 16.97
CA LYS A 83 16.10 -18.90 16.60
C LYS A 83 15.51 -18.31 15.34
N VAL A 84 15.34 -19.09 14.27
CA VAL A 84 14.96 -18.58 12.94
C VAL A 84 13.91 -19.47 12.29
N PHE A 85 12.79 -18.88 11.92
CA PHE A 85 11.79 -19.49 11.04
C PHE A 85 11.57 -18.58 9.84
N MET A 86 11.78 -19.12 8.64
CA MET A 86 11.62 -18.38 7.39
C MET A 86 10.81 -19.20 6.40
N PHE A 87 9.84 -18.57 5.75
CA PHE A 87 9.02 -19.20 4.73
C PHE A 87 8.57 -18.24 3.65
N ARG A 88 8.31 -18.78 2.46
CA ARG A 88 7.67 -18.06 1.37
C ARG A 88 6.16 -18.06 1.57
N TRP A 89 5.53 -16.90 1.37
CA TRP A 89 4.09 -16.73 1.35
C TRP A 89 3.69 -15.94 0.12
N SER A 90 3.12 -16.62 -0.88
CA SER A 90 2.87 -16.05 -2.20
C SER A 90 4.18 -15.48 -2.78
N HIS A 91 4.22 -14.19 -3.06
CA HIS A 91 5.40 -13.48 -3.55
C HIS A 91 6.38 -13.07 -2.44
N ASP A 92 5.94 -13.10 -1.20
CA ASP A 92 6.71 -12.56 -0.07
C ASP A 92 7.58 -13.63 0.58
N VAL A 93 8.61 -13.16 1.28
CA VAL A 93 9.38 -14.01 2.20
C VAL A 93 9.23 -13.43 3.61
N LEU A 94 8.68 -14.24 4.51
CA LEU A 94 8.56 -13.91 5.92
C LEU A 94 9.71 -14.55 6.69
N ARG A 95 10.33 -13.78 7.57
CA ARG A 95 11.39 -14.24 8.46
C ARG A 95 11.11 -13.76 9.88
N PHE A 96 11.18 -14.71 10.81
CA PHE A 96 11.03 -14.51 12.25
C PHE A 96 12.34 -14.87 12.92
N GLU A 97 12.94 -13.95 13.65
CA GLU A 97 14.17 -14.17 14.41
C GLU A 97 13.90 -13.93 15.90
N LEU A 98 14.23 -14.91 16.74
CA LEU A 98 14.09 -14.86 18.18
C LEU A 98 15.46 -14.73 18.84
N ILE A 99 15.66 -13.61 19.55
CA ILE A 99 16.90 -13.31 20.25
C ILE A 99 16.61 -13.32 21.76
N PRO A 100 17.25 -14.19 22.57
CA PRO A 100 17.08 -14.18 24.02
C PRO A 100 17.37 -12.80 24.63
N ASP A 101 16.51 -12.36 25.56
CA ASP A 101 16.65 -11.07 26.25
C ASP A 101 16.12 -11.19 27.70
N GLY A 102 17.03 -11.51 28.62
CA GLY A 102 16.70 -11.79 30.01
C GLY A 102 15.82 -13.04 30.16
N ALA A 103 14.69 -12.90 30.86
CA ALA A 103 13.70 -13.97 31.02
C ALA A 103 12.77 -14.14 29.79
N GLY A 104 12.84 -13.20 28.84
CA GLY A 104 12.02 -13.19 27.63
C GLY A 104 12.86 -13.26 26.37
N CYS A 105 12.32 -12.74 25.27
CA CYS A 105 13.04 -12.62 24.01
C CYS A 105 12.61 -11.39 23.22
N ARG A 106 13.44 -10.99 22.26
CA ARG A 106 13.07 -10.07 21.20
C ARG A 106 12.71 -10.86 19.95
N LEU A 107 11.51 -10.63 19.43
CA LEU A 107 11.10 -11.06 18.11
C LEU A 107 11.44 -9.95 17.11
N VAL A 108 12.20 -10.30 16.09
CA VAL A 108 12.43 -9.51 14.90
C VAL A 108 11.66 -10.16 13.77
N PHE A 109 10.67 -9.45 13.23
CA PHE A 109 9.91 -9.88 12.07
C PHE A 109 10.33 -9.06 10.85
N THR A 110 10.58 -9.74 9.74
CA THR A 110 10.79 -9.09 8.45
C THR A 110 9.97 -9.74 7.35
N GLN A 111 9.34 -8.92 6.52
CA GLN A 111 8.70 -9.31 5.27
C GLN A 111 9.49 -8.70 4.11
N THR A 112 10.14 -9.53 3.30
CA THR A 112 10.56 -9.12 1.97
C THR A 112 9.33 -9.11 1.08
N ILE A 113 8.92 -7.93 0.63
CA ILE A 113 7.72 -7.74 -0.19
C ILE A 113 8.07 -8.07 -1.65
N GLY A 114 7.40 -9.09 -2.19
CA GLY A 114 7.56 -9.52 -3.58
C GLY A 114 6.75 -8.66 -4.55
N GLY A 115 6.76 -9.02 -5.85
CA GLY A 115 6.02 -8.26 -6.88
C GLY A 115 6.69 -6.96 -7.33
N GLY A 116 7.94 -6.71 -6.93
CA GLY A 116 8.73 -5.57 -7.38
C GLY A 116 8.08 -4.22 -7.06
N GLY A 117 8.10 -3.30 -8.04
CA GLY A 117 7.56 -1.96 -7.87
C GLY A 117 6.06 -1.93 -7.55
N ILE A 118 5.28 -2.87 -8.08
CA ILE A 118 3.83 -2.98 -7.81
C ILE A 118 3.60 -3.46 -6.38
N GLY A 119 4.26 -4.54 -5.95
CA GLY A 119 4.10 -5.05 -4.59
C GLY A 119 4.54 -4.05 -3.52
N ARG A 120 5.57 -3.23 -3.79
CA ARG A 120 5.99 -2.14 -2.90
C ARG A 120 4.86 -1.18 -2.54
N LEU A 121 3.90 -0.94 -3.43
CA LEU A 121 2.76 -0.05 -3.18
C LEU A 121 1.92 -0.53 -1.98
N GLY A 122 1.87 -1.84 -1.75
CA GLY A 122 1.17 -2.46 -0.63
C GLY A 122 1.91 -2.38 0.72
N ALA A 123 3.11 -1.79 0.79
CA ALA A 123 3.91 -1.79 2.02
C ALA A 123 3.21 -1.13 3.22
N ALA A 124 2.43 -0.06 2.99
CA ALA A 124 1.69 0.60 4.07
C ALA A 124 0.55 -0.27 4.63
N ARG A 125 -0.25 -0.92 3.77
CA ARG A 125 -1.30 -1.85 4.24
C ARG A 125 -0.69 -3.09 4.92
N SER A 126 0.46 -3.57 4.44
CA SER A 126 1.19 -4.67 5.08
C SER A 126 1.71 -4.27 6.47
N ALA A 127 2.23 -3.05 6.63
CA ALA A 127 2.65 -2.54 7.94
C ALA A 127 1.51 -2.53 8.96
N VAL A 128 0.36 -1.98 8.58
CA VAL A 128 -0.83 -1.95 9.44
C VAL A 128 -1.29 -3.37 9.80
N GLY A 129 -1.38 -4.27 8.81
CA GLY A 129 -1.79 -5.65 9.03
C GLY A 129 -0.85 -6.41 9.95
N TRP A 130 0.47 -6.29 9.76
CA TRP A 130 1.44 -6.96 10.63
C TRP A 130 1.50 -6.39 12.03
N GLU A 131 1.28 -5.10 12.22
CA GLU A 131 1.11 -4.54 13.56
C GLU A 131 -0.09 -5.19 14.28
N ASP A 132 -1.20 -5.40 13.58
CA ASP A 132 -2.40 -6.03 14.14
C ASP A 132 -2.14 -7.50 14.49
N CYS A 133 -1.59 -8.27 13.54
CA CYS A 133 -1.20 -9.66 13.77
C CYS A 133 -0.18 -9.82 14.91
N LEU A 134 0.83 -8.95 15.01
CA LEU A 134 1.81 -9.03 16.09
C LEU A 134 1.24 -8.59 17.44
N THR A 135 0.25 -7.69 17.47
CA THR A 135 -0.51 -7.39 18.69
C THR A 135 -1.33 -8.59 19.15
N GLU A 136 -1.96 -9.33 18.22
CA GLU A 136 -2.66 -10.58 18.50
C GLU A 136 -1.70 -11.67 19.00
N LEU A 137 -0.52 -11.79 18.42
CA LEU A 137 0.52 -12.72 18.88
C LEU A 137 0.90 -12.45 20.33
N VAL A 138 1.14 -11.19 20.70
CA VAL A 138 1.48 -10.80 22.08
C VAL A 138 0.34 -11.17 23.02
N ALA A 139 -0.90 -10.84 22.67
CA ALA A 139 -2.07 -11.16 23.48
C ALA A 139 -2.27 -12.67 23.66
N ALA A 140 -2.11 -13.46 22.59
CA ALA A 140 -2.18 -14.92 22.63
C ALA A 140 -1.10 -15.52 23.54
N LEU A 141 0.14 -15.00 23.48
CA LEU A 141 1.23 -15.41 24.38
C LEU A 141 0.92 -15.08 25.84
N ASP A 142 0.27 -13.95 26.11
CA ASP A 142 -0.14 -13.51 27.44
C ASP A 142 -1.42 -14.21 27.95
N GLY A 143 -2.14 -14.92 27.08
CA GLY A 143 -3.42 -15.56 27.42
C GLY A 143 -4.56 -14.56 27.62
N VAL A 144 -4.51 -13.41 26.95
CA VAL A 144 -5.51 -12.34 27.02
C VAL A 144 -6.09 -12.03 25.64
N ALA A 145 -7.18 -11.27 25.60
CA ALA A 145 -7.72 -10.77 24.34
C ALA A 145 -6.87 -9.59 23.82
N ALA A 146 -6.65 -9.56 22.50
CA ALA A 146 -5.96 -8.45 21.86
C ALA A 146 -6.79 -7.16 21.97
N SER A 147 -6.10 -6.04 22.19
CA SER A 147 -6.69 -4.71 22.07
C SER A 147 -6.45 -4.19 20.65
N PRO A 148 -7.45 -3.58 19.98
CA PRO A 148 -7.23 -2.99 18.67
C PRO A 148 -6.15 -1.91 18.68
N ASN A 149 -5.31 -1.86 17.64
CA ASN A 149 -4.28 -0.82 17.48
C ASN A 149 -4.84 0.54 17.00
N GLY A 150 -6.16 0.67 16.91
CA GLY A 150 -6.87 1.87 16.43
C GLY A 150 -7.34 1.78 14.99
N GLU A 151 -7.85 2.90 14.47
CA GLU A 151 -8.48 2.98 13.15
C GLU A 151 -7.47 2.79 12.00
N PHE A 152 -7.91 2.08 10.94
CA PHE A 152 -7.08 1.74 9.78
C PHE A 152 -6.57 2.98 9.03
N LEU A 153 -7.47 3.92 8.71
CA LEU A 153 -7.18 5.02 7.78
C LEU A 153 -6.04 5.94 8.29
N PRO A 154 -6.06 6.46 9.54
CA PRO A 154 -4.95 7.29 10.04
C PRO A 154 -3.62 6.53 10.14
N ARG A 155 -3.65 5.21 10.33
CA ARG A 155 -2.44 4.36 10.43
C ARG A 155 -1.83 4.12 9.05
N VAL A 156 -2.63 3.76 8.05
CA VAL A 156 -2.11 3.52 6.69
C VAL A 156 -1.60 4.81 6.05
N GLU A 157 -2.26 5.95 6.28
CA GLU A 157 -1.80 7.26 5.80
C GLU A 157 -0.44 7.65 6.38
N ARG A 158 -0.22 7.36 7.67
CA ARG A 158 1.08 7.55 8.31
C ARG A 158 2.17 6.73 7.62
N TYR A 159 1.90 5.48 7.31
CA TYR A 159 2.87 4.61 6.63
C TYR A 159 3.08 4.99 5.16
N ILE A 160 2.02 5.40 4.46
CA ILE A 160 2.12 5.98 3.12
C ILE A 160 3.11 7.15 3.11
N ALA A 161 3.00 8.07 4.07
CA ALA A 161 3.89 9.21 4.19
C ALA A 161 5.31 8.79 4.61
N ALA A 162 5.44 7.93 5.63
CA ALA A 162 6.73 7.49 6.16
C ALA A 162 7.55 6.68 5.15
N PHE A 163 6.88 5.90 4.30
CA PHE A 163 7.52 5.06 3.27
C PHE A 163 7.61 5.74 1.90
N ASP A 164 7.19 7.00 1.83
CA ASP A 164 7.18 7.81 0.61
C ASP A 164 6.43 7.15 -0.56
N LEU A 165 5.30 6.49 -0.27
CA LEU A 165 4.49 5.77 -1.26
C LEU A 165 3.54 6.69 -2.03
N GLY A 166 3.35 7.93 -1.57
CA GLY A 166 2.47 8.91 -2.21
C GLY A 166 3.16 9.85 -3.20
N THR A 167 4.48 9.75 -3.34
CA THR A 167 5.26 10.68 -4.16
C THR A 167 5.10 10.41 -5.64
N GLY A 168 4.75 11.45 -6.38
CA GLY A 168 4.66 11.44 -7.83
C GLY A 168 6.02 11.61 -8.48
N VAL A 169 6.11 11.19 -9.74
CA VAL A 169 7.33 11.27 -10.53
C VAL A 169 7.08 12.06 -11.81
N LEU A 170 8.13 12.72 -12.29
CA LEU A 170 8.12 13.36 -13.59
C LEU A 170 8.83 12.44 -14.58
N ALA A 171 8.07 11.71 -15.38
CA ALA A 171 8.57 10.76 -16.38
C ALA A 171 8.83 11.44 -17.73
N GLU A 172 9.72 10.85 -18.54
CA GLU A 172 9.92 11.26 -19.94
C GLU A 172 8.74 10.78 -20.81
N ALA A 173 8.27 11.64 -21.72
CA ALA A 173 7.14 11.37 -22.60
C ALA A 173 7.36 11.98 -24.00
N GLY A 174 8.30 11.42 -24.76
CA GLY A 174 8.69 11.97 -26.06
C GLY A 174 9.43 13.30 -25.88
N ASP A 175 8.95 14.37 -26.54
CA ASP A 175 9.49 15.72 -26.37
C ASP A 175 8.95 16.45 -25.12
N ASP A 176 7.91 15.89 -24.49
CA ASP A 176 7.24 16.39 -23.31
C ASP A 176 7.56 15.54 -22.07
N ARG A 177 6.99 15.93 -20.92
CA ARG A 177 7.07 15.18 -19.66
C ARG A 177 5.69 14.70 -19.23
N ASP A 178 5.64 13.66 -18.42
CA ASP A 178 4.41 13.23 -17.76
C ASP A 178 4.58 13.29 -16.25
N ILE A 179 3.69 14.00 -15.57
CA ILE A 179 3.48 13.80 -14.13
C ILE A 179 2.76 12.47 -13.97
N ARG A 180 3.29 11.57 -13.12
CA ARG A 180 2.71 10.25 -12.86
C ARG A 180 2.61 9.95 -11.38
N PHE A 181 1.48 9.40 -10.98
CA PHE A 181 1.26 8.85 -9.65
C PHE A 181 0.71 7.44 -9.78
N VAL A 182 1.06 6.61 -8.81
CA VAL A 182 0.41 5.33 -8.58
C VAL A 182 0.06 5.25 -7.10
N ARG A 183 -1.21 5.00 -6.79
CA ARG A 183 -1.71 4.97 -5.43
C ARG A 183 -2.38 3.62 -5.16
N ASP A 184 -1.86 2.88 -4.18
CA ASP A 184 -2.54 1.71 -3.62
C ASP A 184 -3.89 2.16 -3.01
N LEU A 185 -4.95 1.47 -3.39
CA LEU A 185 -6.30 1.62 -2.84
C LEU A 185 -6.70 0.34 -2.09
N VAL A 186 -5.70 -0.43 -1.64
CA VAL A 186 -5.87 -1.69 -0.93
C VAL A 186 -6.68 -2.69 -1.78
N TRP A 187 -7.73 -3.30 -1.24
CA TRP A 187 -8.57 -4.29 -1.93
C TRP A 187 -9.94 -3.72 -2.32
N LYS A 188 -10.03 -2.41 -2.55
CA LYS A 188 -11.29 -1.74 -2.87
C LYS A 188 -11.82 -2.19 -4.24
N PRO A 189 -13.11 -2.59 -4.37
CA PRO A 189 -13.67 -2.96 -5.67
C PRO A 189 -13.56 -1.82 -6.69
N ALA A 190 -13.25 -2.14 -7.95
CA ALA A 190 -13.11 -1.13 -9.00
C ALA A 190 -14.37 -0.28 -9.16
N ASP A 191 -15.55 -0.89 -9.03
CA ASP A 191 -16.83 -0.18 -9.13
C ASP A 191 -17.03 0.82 -7.99
N GLU A 192 -16.61 0.49 -6.75
CA GLU A 192 -16.67 1.43 -5.63
C GLU A 192 -15.71 2.60 -5.83
N VAL A 193 -14.46 2.31 -6.26
CA VAL A 193 -13.46 3.34 -6.58
C VAL A 193 -13.99 4.25 -7.69
N TRP A 194 -14.59 3.66 -8.72
CA TRP A 194 -15.16 4.38 -9.85
C TRP A 194 -16.34 5.26 -9.41
N SER A 195 -17.26 4.73 -8.60
CA SER A 195 -18.36 5.50 -8.01
C SER A 195 -17.87 6.68 -7.18
N VAL A 196 -16.76 6.57 -6.47
CA VAL A 196 -16.15 7.73 -5.78
C VAL A 196 -15.53 8.71 -6.77
N LEU A 197 -14.91 8.24 -7.85
CA LEU A 197 -14.28 9.09 -8.86
C LEU A 197 -15.29 9.89 -9.69
N VAL A 198 -16.42 9.28 -10.07
CA VAL A 198 -17.43 9.94 -10.89
C VAL A 198 -18.61 10.49 -10.09
N GLU A 199 -18.79 10.07 -8.83
CA GLU A 199 -19.97 10.36 -8.00
C GLU A 199 -21.28 10.11 -8.79
N ASP A 200 -22.21 11.08 -8.79
CA ASP A 200 -23.45 11.03 -9.56
C ASP A 200 -23.28 11.56 -11.00
N ALA A 201 -22.06 11.89 -11.44
CA ALA A 201 -21.83 12.48 -12.75
C ALA A 201 -21.91 11.42 -13.86
N ALA A 202 -22.74 11.69 -14.86
CA ALA A 202 -22.72 10.97 -16.13
C ALA A 202 -21.49 11.42 -16.95
N ALA A 203 -20.30 10.96 -16.56
CA ALA A 203 -19.07 11.24 -17.29
C ALA A 203 -19.23 10.75 -18.75
N ALA A 204 -19.23 11.68 -19.69
CA ALA A 204 -19.41 11.42 -21.11
C ALA A 204 -18.45 12.27 -21.93
N VAL A 205 -17.99 11.72 -23.06
CA VAL A 205 -17.07 12.44 -23.97
C VAL A 205 -17.72 13.74 -24.43
N GLY A 206 -16.95 14.83 -24.38
CA GLY A 206 -17.40 16.21 -24.64
C GLY A 206 -18.04 16.91 -23.43
N GLY A 207 -18.35 16.18 -22.36
CA GLY A 207 -18.85 16.73 -21.10
C GLY A 207 -17.75 17.29 -20.20
N GLN A 208 -18.15 17.82 -19.04
CA GLN A 208 -17.23 18.25 -18.00
C GLN A 208 -16.71 17.05 -17.18
N PRO A 209 -15.43 17.05 -16.79
CA PRO A 209 -14.90 16.07 -15.85
C PRO A 209 -15.65 16.09 -14.51
N PRO A 210 -15.86 14.94 -13.86
CA PRO A 210 -16.40 14.87 -12.50
C PRO A 210 -15.55 15.64 -11.48
N VAL A 211 -16.18 16.21 -10.45
CA VAL A 211 -15.52 17.05 -9.45
C VAL A 211 -14.38 16.33 -8.72
N ARG A 212 -14.51 15.02 -8.48
CA ARG A 212 -13.47 14.21 -7.82
C ARG A 212 -12.29 13.86 -8.72
N ALA A 213 -12.38 14.14 -10.01
CA ALA A 213 -11.33 13.81 -10.98
C ALA A 213 -10.34 14.97 -11.23
N TYR A 214 -10.58 16.18 -10.69
CA TYR A 214 -9.72 17.34 -10.88
C TYR A 214 -9.56 18.18 -9.60
N ASN A 215 -8.59 19.09 -9.60
CA ASN A 215 -8.36 20.06 -8.54
C ASN A 215 -8.34 21.49 -9.08
N GLU A 216 -8.42 22.48 -8.20
CA GLU A 216 -8.51 23.90 -8.56
C GLU A 216 -7.22 24.48 -9.18
N HIS A 217 -6.08 23.80 -9.05
CA HIS A 217 -4.77 24.29 -9.52
C HIS A 217 -4.55 24.03 -11.01
N ILE A 218 -5.32 23.11 -11.60
CA ILE A 218 -5.14 22.69 -13.00
C ILE A 218 -6.45 22.92 -13.76
N PRO A 219 -6.51 23.95 -14.63
CA PRO A 219 -7.71 24.24 -15.40
C PRO A 219 -8.15 23.06 -16.27
N ILE A 220 -9.43 22.70 -16.19
CA ILE A 220 -10.01 21.55 -16.91
C ILE A 220 -10.59 21.96 -18.26
N GLY A 221 -10.43 21.08 -19.25
CA GLY A 221 -11.15 21.09 -20.51
C GLY A 221 -12.32 20.10 -20.48
N THR A 222 -12.52 19.40 -21.58
CA THR A 222 -13.61 18.42 -21.73
C THR A 222 -13.10 16.99 -21.62
N VAL A 223 -13.98 16.09 -21.19
CA VAL A 223 -13.74 14.65 -21.20
C VAL A 223 -13.47 14.16 -22.62
N THR A 224 -12.38 13.43 -22.81
CA THR A 224 -11.91 12.90 -24.10
C THR A 224 -12.11 11.39 -24.22
N ALA A 225 -12.12 10.66 -23.09
CA ALA A 225 -12.37 9.22 -23.05
C ALA A 225 -13.01 8.80 -21.71
N VAL A 226 -13.96 7.85 -21.76
CA VAL A 226 -14.57 7.23 -20.59
C VAL A 226 -14.80 5.75 -20.88
N GLU A 227 -14.28 4.87 -20.04
CA GLU A 227 -14.50 3.42 -20.07
C GLU A 227 -14.71 2.92 -18.63
N PRO A 228 -15.94 2.90 -18.10
CA PRO A 228 -16.19 2.45 -16.74
C PRO A 228 -15.87 0.96 -16.54
N PRO A 229 -15.38 0.54 -15.35
CA PRO A 229 -14.95 1.35 -14.21
C PRO A 229 -13.45 1.72 -14.27
N ARG A 230 -12.85 1.80 -15.47
CA ARG A 230 -11.39 1.76 -15.65
C ARG A 230 -10.77 3.09 -16.03
N ILE A 231 -11.26 3.78 -17.05
CA ILE A 231 -10.56 4.91 -17.67
C ILE A 231 -11.43 6.15 -17.65
N LEU A 232 -10.89 7.24 -17.13
CA LEU A 232 -11.41 8.59 -17.30
C LEU A 232 -10.27 9.48 -17.81
N GLU A 233 -10.47 10.13 -18.96
CA GLU A 233 -9.50 11.03 -19.55
C GLU A 233 -10.17 12.34 -19.96
N TYR A 234 -9.46 13.45 -19.76
CA TYR A 234 -9.91 14.77 -20.17
C TYR A 234 -8.72 15.67 -20.54
N SER A 235 -8.97 16.70 -21.35
CA SER A 235 -7.97 17.71 -21.65
C SER A 235 -7.78 18.67 -20.48
N TRP A 236 -6.55 19.17 -20.28
CA TRP A 236 -6.31 20.28 -19.35
C TRP A 236 -5.84 21.52 -20.12
N LEU A 237 -6.14 22.69 -19.57
CA LEU A 237 -5.99 23.97 -20.25
C LEU A 237 -4.85 24.80 -19.65
N HIS A 238 -4.15 25.53 -20.51
CA HIS A 238 -3.27 26.63 -20.13
C HIS A 238 -3.70 27.85 -20.96
N ASP A 239 -3.94 28.98 -20.29
CA ASP A 239 -4.51 30.20 -20.89
C ASP A 239 -5.79 29.94 -21.71
N GLY A 240 -6.64 29.02 -21.23
CA GLY A 240 -7.90 28.64 -21.88
C GLY A 240 -7.76 27.74 -23.10
N VAL A 241 -6.54 27.31 -23.46
CA VAL A 241 -6.27 26.43 -24.60
C VAL A 241 -5.88 25.03 -24.12
N PRO A 242 -6.43 23.95 -24.71
CA PRO A 242 -5.97 22.59 -24.41
C PRO A 242 -4.50 22.40 -24.76
N VAL A 243 -3.69 22.05 -23.76
CA VAL A 243 -2.23 21.84 -23.91
C VAL A 243 -1.78 20.43 -23.55
N GLY A 244 -2.67 19.62 -22.98
CA GLY A 244 -2.38 18.23 -22.64
C GLY A 244 -3.60 17.50 -22.14
N ARG A 245 -3.38 16.35 -21.52
CA ARG A 245 -4.43 15.49 -20.97
C ARG A 245 -4.12 15.06 -19.54
N VAL A 246 -5.17 14.84 -18.77
CA VAL A 246 -5.15 14.12 -17.50
C VAL A 246 -5.87 12.80 -17.71
N ARG A 247 -5.26 11.71 -17.27
CA ARG A 247 -5.81 10.36 -17.38
C ARG A 247 -5.76 9.66 -16.03
N TRP A 248 -6.92 9.22 -15.59
CA TRP A 248 -7.13 8.31 -14.48
C TRP A 248 -7.30 6.90 -15.02
N THR A 249 -6.61 5.93 -14.42
CA THR A 249 -6.78 4.51 -14.72
C THR A 249 -6.91 3.73 -13.41
N VAL A 250 -8.07 3.12 -13.20
CA VAL A 250 -8.29 2.16 -12.10
C VAL A 250 -7.81 0.79 -12.58
N VAL A 251 -6.90 0.19 -11.83
CA VAL A 251 -6.36 -1.14 -12.11
C VAL A 251 -6.64 -2.05 -10.93
N THR A 252 -7.38 -3.13 -11.16
CA THR A 252 -7.53 -4.24 -10.22
C THR A 252 -6.58 -5.35 -10.61
N ASP A 253 -5.72 -5.71 -9.68
CA ASP A 253 -4.80 -6.83 -9.77
C ASP A 253 -5.21 -7.90 -8.75
N PRO A 254 -5.43 -9.17 -9.15
CA PRO A 254 -5.87 -10.21 -8.23
C PRO A 254 -4.81 -10.56 -7.17
N GLU A 255 -3.54 -10.27 -7.40
CA GLU A 255 -2.44 -10.59 -6.48
C GLU A 255 -2.01 -9.37 -5.66
N PHE A 256 -2.10 -8.17 -6.23
CA PHE A 256 -1.57 -6.95 -5.60
C PHE A 256 -2.63 -5.97 -5.10
N GLY A 257 -3.90 -6.17 -5.47
CA GLY A 257 -5.02 -5.33 -5.08
C GLY A 257 -5.38 -4.27 -6.12
N THR A 258 -6.17 -3.29 -5.69
CA THR A 258 -6.64 -2.20 -6.53
C THR A 258 -5.75 -0.98 -6.34
N ARG A 259 -5.42 -0.33 -7.45
CA ARG A 259 -4.67 0.93 -7.46
C ARG A 259 -5.27 1.89 -8.46
N VAL A 260 -4.96 3.16 -8.27
CA VAL A 260 -5.21 4.19 -9.29
C VAL A 260 -3.90 4.71 -9.84
N GLU A 261 -3.82 4.76 -11.16
CA GLU A 261 -2.73 5.34 -11.93
C GLU A 261 -3.22 6.67 -12.49
N LEU A 262 -2.57 7.76 -12.11
CA LEU A 262 -2.87 9.09 -12.60
C LEU A 262 -1.69 9.55 -13.46
N SER A 263 -1.98 10.06 -14.65
CA SER A 263 -1.00 10.75 -15.48
C SER A 263 -1.50 12.09 -15.97
N GLN A 264 -0.62 13.09 -16.01
CA GLN A 264 -0.85 14.37 -16.67
C GLN A 264 0.32 14.67 -17.59
N THR A 265 0.02 14.90 -18.87
CA THR A 265 1.03 15.38 -19.81
C THR A 265 1.38 16.83 -19.50
N LEU A 266 2.66 17.13 -19.42
CA LEU A 266 3.22 18.44 -19.13
C LEU A 266 4.14 18.86 -20.27
N PRO A 267 3.70 19.79 -21.13
CA PRO A 267 4.52 20.31 -22.21
C PRO A 267 5.83 20.87 -21.72
N ARG A 268 6.92 20.66 -22.47
CA ARG A 268 8.26 21.08 -22.04
C ARG A 268 8.39 22.57 -21.71
N HIS A 269 7.66 23.43 -22.41
CA HIS A 269 7.65 24.87 -22.16
C HIS A 269 6.95 25.27 -20.85
N LEU A 270 6.18 24.37 -20.24
CA LEU A 270 5.47 24.55 -18.96
C LEU A 270 6.11 23.77 -17.82
N ILE A 271 7.32 23.24 -18.00
CA ILE A 271 8.00 22.38 -17.01
C ILE A 271 8.20 23.07 -15.65
N ALA A 272 8.29 24.41 -15.63
CA ALA A 272 8.42 25.19 -14.41
C ALA A 272 7.21 25.04 -13.46
N LEU A 273 6.04 24.62 -13.96
CA LEU A 273 4.83 24.36 -13.17
C LEU A 273 4.86 22.98 -12.49
N ALA A 274 5.83 22.11 -12.81
CA ALA A 274 5.86 20.74 -12.32
C ALA A 274 5.78 20.61 -10.79
N PRO A 275 6.52 21.41 -9.98
CA PRO A 275 6.44 21.29 -8.51
C PRO A 275 5.04 21.58 -7.96
N GLU A 276 4.35 22.58 -8.51
CA GLU A 276 3.01 22.97 -8.09
C GLU A 276 1.98 21.90 -8.47
N PHE A 277 2.02 21.40 -9.71
CA PHE A 277 1.11 20.34 -10.18
C PHE A 277 1.35 19.01 -9.45
N LEU A 278 2.61 18.64 -9.19
CA LEU A 278 2.94 17.46 -8.38
C LEU A 278 2.40 17.60 -6.97
N ALA A 279 2.52 18.77 -6.34
CA ALA A 279 1.97 19.01 -5.01
C ALA A 279 0.44 18.93 -4.98
N ALA A 280 -0.22 19.57 -5.95
CA ALA A 280 -1.67 19.57 -6.07
C ALA A 280 -2.23 18.15 -6.26
N TRP A 281 -1.62 17.35 -7.15
CA TRP A 281 -2.03 15.96 -7.35
C TRP A 281 -1.74 15.05 -6.17
N HIS A 282 -0.62 15.25 -5.47
CA HIS A 282 -0.30 14.49 -4.26
C HIS A 282 -1.41 14.69 -3.21
N VAL A 283 -1.77 15.94 -2.92
CA VAL A 283 -2.86 16.27 -1.99
C VAL A 283 -4.20 15.74 -2.48
N HIS A 284 -4.50 15.90 -3.76
CA HIS A 284 -5.75 15.41 -4.34
C HIS A 284 -5.89 13.89 -4.18
N LEU A 285 -4.80 13.14 -4.39
CA LEU A 285 -4.79 11.68 -4.22
C LEU A 285 -4.90 11.25 -2.75
N ASP A 286 -4.37 12.04 -1.80
CA ASP A 286 -4.56 11.77 -0.37
C ASP A 286 -6.04 11.97 0.02
N LEU A 287 -6.69 13.02 -0.48
CA LEU A 287 -8.14 13.25 -0.28
C LEU A 287 -8.99 12.17 -0.96
N PHE A 288 -8.61 11.76 -2.17
CA PHE A 288 -9.29 10.69 -2.91
C PHE A 288 -9.16 9.34 -2.19
N PHE A 289 -7.97 9.02 -1.68
CA PHE A 289 -7.73 7.82 -0.88
C PHE A 289 -8.65 7.79 0.36
N ALA A 290 -8.70 8.89 1.13
CA ALA A 290 -9.60 9.00 2.28
C ALA A 290 -11.08 8.81 1.89
N ALA A 291 -11.53 9.42 0.79
CA ALA A 291 -12.90 9.30 0.30
C ALA A 291 -13.27 7.86 -0.11
N VAL A 292 -12.37 7.15 -0.80
CA VAL A 292 -12.54 5.71 -1.13
C VAL A 292 -12.65 4.84 0.13
N HIS A 293 -12.03 5.27 1.23
CA HIS A 293 -12.14 4.64 2.55
C HIS A 293 -13.29 5.18 3.41
N GLY A 294 -14.19 6.00 2.85
CA GLY A 294 -15.41 6.47 3.49
C GLY A 294 -15.28 7.80 4.25
N GLU A 295 -14.11 8.44 4.21
CA GLU A 295 -13.86 9.73 4.87
C GLU A 295 -13.74 10.85 3.84
N VAL A 296 -14.85 11.55 3.61
CA VAL A 296 -14.86 12.73 2.74
C VAL A 296 -14.38 13.94 3.53
N ARG A 297 -13.15 14.38 3.25
CA ARG A 297 -12.56 15.59 3.85
C ARG A 297 -12.94 16.81 3.02
N CYS A 298 -13.49 17.83 3.68
CA CYS A 298 -13.87 19.09 3.05
C CYS A 298 -12.77 20.13 3.22
N GLY A 299 -12.58 20.96 2.20
CA GLY A 299 -11.59 22.04 2.18
C GLY A 299 -10.24 21.60 1.60
N TRP A 300 -9.60 22.52 0.88
CA TRP A 300 -8.31 22.30 0.26
C TRP A 300 -7.17 22.59 1.25
N PRO A 301 -6.28 21.64 1.58
CA PRO A 301 -5.25 21.83 2.58
C PRO A 301 -4.06 22.62 1.99
N ALA A 302 -4.23 23.94 1.87
CA ALA A 302 -3.27 24.84 1.22
C ALA A 302 -1.85 24.77 1.83
N ASP A 303 -1.74 24.71 3.16
CA ASP A 303 -0.44 24.59 3.85
C ASP A 303 0.32 23.31 3.46
N ARG A 304 -0.42 22.22 3.24
CA ARG A 304 0.17 20.94 2.80
C ARG A 304 0.65 21.02 1.36
N VAL A 305 -0.10 21.69 0.48
CA VAL A 305 0.32 21.92 -0.91
C VAL A 305 1.61 22.75 -0.93
N ALA A 306 1.66 23.87 -0.21
CA ALA A 306 2.85 24.72 -0.16
C ALA A 306 4.11 23.94 0.28
N ALA A 307 4.01 23.17 1.36
CA ALA A 307 5.11 22.33 1.84
C ALA A 307 5.54 21.26 0.82
N LEU A 308 4.58 20.66 0.10
CA LEU A 308 4.88 19.69 -0.96
C LEU A 308 5.46 20.36 -2.21
N THR A 309 5.06 21.58 -2.55
CA THR A 309 5.63 22.33 -3.68
C THR A 309 7.11 22.60 -3.44
N GLU A 310 7.49 23.06 -2.25
CA GLU A 310 8.90 23.23 -1.86
C GLU A 310 9.67 21.92 -1.95
N ARG A 311 9.08 20.82 -1.45
CA ARG A 311 9.67 19.49 -1.53
C ARG A 311 9.89 19.05 -2.98
N TYR A 312 8.88 19.12 -3.83
CA TYR A 312 9.01 18.71 -5.23
C TYR A 312 9.99 19.60 -6.00
N ALA A 313 10.04 20.90 -5.72
CA ALA A 313 11.00 21.81 -6.32
C ALA A 313 12.46 21.37 -6.07
N SER A 314 12.75 20.78 -4.91
CA SER A 314 14.07 20.21 -4.59
C SER A 314 14.39 18.88 -5.28
N ILE A 315 13.37 18.17 -5.78
CA ILE A 315 13.50 16.84 -6.39
C ILE A 315 13.54 16.93 -7.91
N VAL A 316 12.80 17.87 -8.50
CA VAL A 316 12.64 18.00 -9.96
C VAL A 316 13.54 19.06 -10.60
N SER A 317 14.29 19.83 -9.80
CA SER A 317 15.34 20.75 -10.25
C SER A 317 16.55 20.01 -10.80
#